data_AF-A0AA38PPL0-F1
#
_entry.id   AF-A0AA38PPL0-F1
#
_cell.length_a   1.000
_cell.length_b   1.000
_cell.length_c   1.000
_cell.angle_alpha   90.00
_cell.angle_beta   90.00
_cell.angle_gamma   90.00
#
_symmetry.space_group_name_H-M   'P 1'
#
loop_
_entity.id
_entity.type
_entity.pdbx_description
1 polymer ?
#
loop_
_entity_poly.entity_id
_entity_poly.type
_entity_poly.pdbx_seq_one_letter_code
_entity_poly.pdbx_strand_id
1 'polypeptide(L)'
;MPAPPLAAPSQPPYTPPLTGNTAAGASSSLLSLFPEVEAASITAIITHDFRASDLYKLDSRYRDKTERQILSLKGETLELTTNDSAYRDYKSLNAIAIPLSTYFSILVSHAETSGKVSRICMDFFKYNAHLIKIASEYEWSAVIAYHMAFFNKRRREMQEGDYSGWGKVDMELRSEHLYSANRLTSPPKAARRSSPLPSTKLDPCRKFDQGTCPSNPCPFGRPHLCSKCKKSDHGAHKCPN
;
A
#
# COMPACT_ATOMS: atom_id res chain seq x y z
N MET A 1 36.60 57.63 -60.78
CA MET A 1 35.59 56.90 -60.00
C MET A 1 36.28 56.31 -58.78
N PRO A 2 35.87 56.64 -57.54
CA PRO A 2 36.48 56.08 -56.32
C PRO A 2 35.83 54.73 -55.95
N ALA A 3 36.63 53.81 -55.41
CA ALA A 3 36.22 52.46 -54.99
C ALA A 3 35.43 52.49 -53.66
N PRO A 4 34.52 51.51 -53.42
CA PRO A 4 33.73 51.45 -52.19
C PRO A 4 34.55 50.89 -51.01
N PRO A 5 34.21 51.23 -49.75
CA PRO A 5 34.95 50.80 -48.58
C PRO A 5 34.67 49.32 -48.25
N LEU A 6 35.72 48.59 -47.84
CA LEU A 6 35.62 47.22 -47.34
C LEU A 6 34.80 47.16 -46.04
N ALA A 7 33.82 46.26 -46.01
CA ALA A 7 33.04 45.94 -44.82
C ALA A 7 33.89 45.23 -43.76
N ALA A 8 33.74 45.65 -42.50
CA ALA A 8 34.37 45.02 -41.34
C ALA A 8 33.72 43.66 -41.03
N PRO A 9 34.47 42.66 -40.52
CA PRO A 9 33.93 41.35 -40.18
C PRO A 9 32.99 41.42 -38.96
N SER A 10 31.80 40.84 -39.10
CA SER A 10 30.81 40.67 -38.05
C SER A 10 31.33 39.72 -36.96
N GLN A 11 31.33 40.19 -35.71
CA GLN A 11 31.64 39.32 -34.57
C GLN A 11 30.53 38.28 -34.37
N PRO A 12 30.87 37.01 -34.08
CA PRO A 12 29.87 36.00 -33.77
C PRO A 12 29.16 36.31 -32.44
N PRO A 13 27.87 35.96 -32.32
CA PRO A 13 27.09 36.21 -31.11
C PRO A 13 27.69 35.47 -29.91
N TYR A 14 27.88 36.21 -28.83
CA TYR A 14 28.35 35.70 -27.54
C TYR A 14 27.34 34.68 -27.03
N THR A 15 27.74 33.40 -26.97
CA THR A 15 26.94 32.35 -26.33
C THR A 15 27.40 32.24 -24.88
N PRO A 16 26.54 32.54 -23.88
CA PRO A 16 26.92 32.35 -22.49
C PRO A 16 27.13 30.86 -22.22
N PRO A 17 28.11 30.50 -21.36
CA PRO A 17 28.37 29.11 -21.04
C PRO A 17 27.18 28.51 -20.29
N LEU A 18 26.61 27.44 -20.85
CA LEU A 18 25.68 26.52 -20.19
C LEU A 18 26.39 25.85 -19.01
N THR A 19 26.50 26.58 -17.90
CA THR A 19 26.80 26.02 -16.57
C THR A 19 25.48 25.79 -15.84
N GLY A 20 24.58 25.05 -16.50
CA GLY A 20 23.40 24.50 -15.85
C GLY A 20 23.79 23.22 -15.13
N ASN A 21 24.11 23.32 -13.83
CA ASN A 21 24.04 22.15 -12.96
C ASN A 21 22.62 21.59 -13.04
N THR A 22 22.42 20.51 -13.79
CA THR A 22 21.12 19.87 -14.06
C THR A 22 20.40 19.47 -12.76
N ALA A 23 21.13 19.21 -11.68
CA ALA A 23 20.58 18.95 -10.36
C ALA A 23 19.95 20.20 -9.67
N ALA A 24 20.50 21.40 -9.89
CA ALA A 24 19.97 22.62 -9.30
C ALA A 24 18.72 23.12 -10.05
N GLY A 25 18.69 22.95 -11.38
CA GLY A 25 17.55 23.33 -12.23
C GLY A 25 16.29 22.50 -11.96
N ALA A 26 16.43 21.17 -11.87
CA ALA A 26 15.29 20.27 -11.57
C ALA A 26 14.70 20.51 -10.17
N SER A 27 15.53 20.92 -9.21
CA SER A 27 15.09 21.27 -7.85
C SER A 27 14.22 22.53 -7.86
N SER A 28 14.60 23.54 -8.65
CA SER A 28 13.86 24.81 -8.74
C SER A 28 12.46 24.66 -9.38
N SER A 29 12.32 23.81 -10.40
CA SER A 29 11.02 23.53 -11.02
C SER A 29 10.11 22.69 -10.11
N LEU A 30 10.65 21.68 -9.43
CA LEU A 30 9.87 20.87 -8.49
C LEU A 30 9.37 21.68 -7.29
N LEU A 31 10.19 22.59 -6.75
CA LEU A 31 9.76 23.49 -5.68
C LEU A 31 8.57 24.37 -6.09
N SER A 32 8.52 24.80 -7.36
CA SER A 32 7.38 25.57 -7.89
C SER A 32 6.12 24.73 -8.11
N LEU A 33 6.28 23.44 -8.45
CA LEU A 33 5.17 22.50 -8.63
C LEU A 33 4.60 21.99 -7.30
N PHE A 34 5.42 21.93 -6.26
CA PHE A 34 5.06 21.43 -4.93
C PHE A 34 5.42 22.45 -3.84
N PRO A 35 4.83 23.67 -3.87
CA PRO A 35 5.12 24.71 -2.88
C PRO A 35 4.70 24.29 -1.45
N GLU A 36 3.77 23.34 -1.36
CA GLU A 36 3.29 22.77 -0.11
C GLU A 36 4.18 21.65 0.45
N VAL A 37 5.30 21.32 -0.18
CA VAL A 37 6.21 20.28 0.31
C VAL A 37 7.54 20.91 0.68
N GLU A 38 8.06 20.58 1.85
CA GLU A 38 9.37 21.09 2.27
C GLU A 38 10.47 20.70 1.27
N ALA A 39 11.35 21.64 0.95
CA ALA A 39 12.44 21.42 0.01
C ALA A 39 13.30 20.20 0.36
N ALA A 40 13.58 20.00 1.65
CA ALA A 40 14.31 18.84 2.15
C ALA A 40 13.60 17.51 1.85
N SER A 41 12.27 17.48 1.94
CA SER A 41 11.48 16.30 1.58
C SER A 41 11.53 16.02 0.08
N ILE A 42 11.42 17.05 -0.77
CA ILE A 42 11.56 16.91 -2.23
C ILE A 42 12.94 16.36 -2.58
N THR A 43 14.01 16.95 -2.03
CA THR A 43 15.38 16.46 -2.23
C THR A 43 15.52 15.00 -1.81
N ALA A 44 15.03 14.64 -0.62
CA ALA A 44 15.09 13.27 -0.14
C ALA A 44 14.32 12.28 -1.04
N ILE A 45 13.22 12.70 -1.67
CA ILE A 45 12.45 11.84 -2.59
C ILE A 45 13.26 11.59 -3.88
N ILE A 46 13.80 12.65 -4.49
CA ILE A 46 14.54 12.54 -5.75
C ILE A 46 15.89 11.83 -5.58
N THR A 47 16.51 11.91 -4.40
CA THR A 47 17.72 11.15 -4.06
C THR A 47 17.42 9.78 -3.45
N HIS A 48 16.15 9.39 -3.38
CA HIS A 48 15.68 8.13 -2.81
C HIS A 48 16.16 7.89 -1.36
N ASP A 49 16.28 8.95 -0.56
CA ASP A 49 16.56 8.88 0.88
C ASP A 49 15.31 9.03 1.76
N PHE A 50 14.17 9.40 1.17
CA PHE A 50 12.91 9.57 1.87
C PHE A 50 12.37 8.24 2.42
N ARG A 51 12.11 8.15 3.73
CA ARG A 51 11.69 6.93 4.41
C ARG A 51 10.17 6.82 4.49
N ALA A 52 9.68 5.59 4.57
CA ALA A 52 8.26 5.31 4.72
C ALA A 52 7.66 5.95 5.98
N SER A 53 8.44 6.02 7.07
CA SER A 53 8.05 6.65 8.33
C SER A 53 7.79 8.15 8.20
N ASP A 54 8.40 8.81 7.22
CA ASP A 54 8.28 10.25 7.01
C ASP A 54 7.16 10.62 6.02
N LEU A 55 6.50 9.62 5.43
CA LEU A 55 5.51 9.83 4.38
C LEU A 55 4.35 10.75 4.81
N TYR A 56 3.98 10.74 6.10
CA TYR A 56 2.93 11.62 6.63
C TYR A 56 3.24 13.11 6.47
N LYS A 57 4.54 13.49 6.34
CA LYS A 57 4.97 14.88 6.14
C LYS A 57 4.51 15.46 4.81
N LEU A 58 4.12 14.60 3.86
CA LEU A 58 3.58 15.00 2.56
C LEU A 58 2.05 15.24 2.59
N ASP A 59 1.39 15.02 3.74
CA ASP A 59 -0.03 15.30 3.92
C ASP A 59 -0.21 16.74 4.43
N SER A 60 -1.00 17.55 3.73
CA SER A 60 -1.30 18.93 4.13
C SER A 60 -1.93 19.01 5.52
N ARG A 61 -2.72 17.99 5.91
CA ARG A 61 -3.36 17.91 7.24
C ARG A 61 -2.37 17.69 8.38
N TYR A 62 -1.18 17.17 8.10
CA TYR A 62 -0.12 17.08 9.10
C TYR A 62 0.45 18.46 9.41
N ARG A 63 0.64 19.30 8.39
CA ARG A 63 1.17 20.66 8.57
C ARG A 63 0.21 21.54 9.37
N ASP A 64 -1.09 21.47 9.10
CA ASP A 64 -2.10 22.14 9.92
C ASP A 64 -2.02 21.77 11.41
N LYS A 65 -1.67 20.52 11.72
CA LYS A 65 -1.52 20.06 13.11
C LYS A 65 -0.22 20.55 13.72
N THR A 66 0.89 20.53 13.00
CA THR A 66 2.18 21.03 13.48
C THR A 66 2.12 22.54 13.71
N GLU A 67 1.52 23.31 12.81
CA GLU A 67 1.28 24.75 13.00
C GLU A 67 0.37 25.01 14.21
N ARG A 68 -0.70 24.23 14.39
CA ARG A 68 -1.55 24.31 15.59
C ARG A 68 -0.86 23.88 16.88
N GLN A 69 0.07 22.92 16.83
CA GLN A 69 0.87 22.47 17.97
C GLN A 69 1.95 23.50 18.35
N ILE A 70 2.55 24.18 17.38
CA ILE A 70 3.43 25.34 17.61
C ILE A 70 2.66 26.47 18.32
N LEU A 71 1.37 26.62 18.02
CA LEU A 71 0.48 27.58 18.70
C LEU A 71 -0.09 27.08 20.04
N SER A 72 0.22 25.85 20.47
CA SER A 72 -0.24 25.28 21.75
C SER A 72 0.95 24.96 22.66
N LEU A 73 1.53 26.02 23.24
CA LEU A 73 2.49 25.91 24.33
C LEU A 73 1.71 25.62 25.63
N LYS A 74 1.71 24.36 26.09
CA LYS A 74 1.05 23.98 27.34
C LYS A 74 2.07 24.03 28.50
N GLY A 75 2.37 25.23 29.00
CA GLY A 75 3.23 25.45 30.18
C GLY A 75 4.73 25.55 29.90
N GLU A 76 5.56 25.24 30.91
CA GLU A 76 7.03 25.46 30.96
C GLU A 76 7.87 24.19 30.69
N THR A 77 7.25 23.03 30.46
CA THR A 77 7.96 21.76 30.24
C THR A 77 7.89 21.33 28.78
N LEU A 78 9.05 21.35 28.11
CA LEU A 78 9.24 20.77 26.79
C LEU A 78 9.29 19.24 26.90
N GLU A 79 8.15 18.57 26.80
CA GLU A 79 8.12 17.12 26.60
C GLU A 79 8.31 16.80 25.12
N LEU A 80 9.54 16.50 24.75
CA LEU A 80 9.88 15.95 23.44
C LEU A 80 9.36 14.50 23.38
N THR A 81 8.12 14.29 22.97
CA THR A 81 7.64 12.93 22.70
C THR A 81 8.35 12.41 21.45
N THR A 82 9.44 11.69 21.68
CA THR A 82 10.21 10.91 20.72
C THR A 82 9.27 10.07 19.84
N ASN A 83 9.16 10.47 18.57
CA ASN A 83 9.26 9.70 17.33
C ASN A 83 8.71 8.26 17.21
N ASP A 84 7.87 7.78 18.11
CA ASP A 84 7.06 6.56 17.96
C ASP A 84 5.68 6.90 17.33
N SER A 85 5.63 7.97 16.53
CA SER A 85 4.39 8.61 16.05
C SER A 85 3.87 8.02 14.74
N ALA A 86 4.67 7.30 13.96
CA ALA A 86 4.25 6.80 12.65
C ALA A 86 2.96 5.96 12.74
N TYR A 87 2.83 5.11 13.76
CA TYR A 87 1.60 4.35 14.01
C TYR A 87 0.41 5.22 14.45
N ARG A 88 0.65 6.37 15.09
CA ARG A 88 -0.41 7.32 15.49
C ARG A 88 -0.94 8.11 14.30
N ASP A 89 -0.11 8.33 13.29
CA ASP A 89 -0.44 9.20 12.15
C ASP A 89 -1.14 8.44 11.01
N TYR A 90 -0.82 7.16 10.81
CA TYR A 90 -1.51 6.29 9.85
C TYR A 90 -2.74 5.63 10.44
N LYS A 91 -3.83 6.38 10.70
CA LYS A 91 -5.08 5.81 11.24
C LYS A 91 -6.02 5.19 10.20
N SER A 92 -5.74 5.38 8.91
CA SER A 92 -6.61 4.91 7.83
C SER A 92 -5.84 4.75 6.53
N LEU A 93 -6.43 4.02 5.57
CA LEU A 93 -5.90 3.91 4.21
C LEU A 93 -5.62 5.27 3.57
N ASN A 94 -6.50 6.25 3.79
CA ASN A 94 -6.32 7.61 3.26
C ASN A 94 -5.10 8.33 3.85
N ALA A 95 -4.70 8.01 5.09
CA ALA A 95 -3.50 8.57 5.70
C ALA A 95 -2.21 8.07 5.02
N ILE A 96 -2.26 6.96 4.28
CA ILE A 96 -1.16 6.47 3.45
C ILE A 96 -1.36 6.92 2.00
N ALA A 97 -2.53 6.68 1.43
CA ALA A 97 -2.79 6.84 -0.01
C ALA A 97 -2.61 8.29 -0.51
N ILE A 98 -3.03 9.28 0.28
CA ILE A 98 -2.89 10.70 -0.08
C ILE A 98 -1.41 11.11 -0.15
N PRO A 99 -0.61 11.01 0.92
CA PRO A 99 0.79 11.38 0.84
C PRO A 99 1.61 10.48 -0.10
N LEU A 100 1.23 9.20 -0.27
CA LEU A 100 1.82 8.33 -1.27
C LEU A 100 1.58 8.85 -2.70
N SER A 101 0.40 9.41 -2.98
CA SER A 101 0.11 10.04 -4.27
C SER A 101 1.02 11.25 -4.48
N THR A 102 1.22 12.10 -3.47
CA THR A 102 2.16 13.23 -3.52
C THR A 102 3.60 12.77 -3.78
N TYR A 103 4.05 11.71 -3.08
CA TYR A 103 5.36 11.11 -3.27
C TYR A 103 5.59 10.70 -4.74
N PHE A 104 4.62 10.00 -5.33
CA PHE A 104 4.71 9.56 -6.72
C PHE A 104 4.59 10.70 -7.73
N SER A 105 3.81 11.74 -7.45
CA SER A 105 3.75 12.94 -8.29
C SER A 105 5.13 13.62 -8.39
N ILE A 106 5.82 13.80 -7.26
CA ILE A 106 7.19 14.36 -7.24
C ILE A 106 8.15 13.46 -8.03
N LEU A 107 8.07 12.15 -7.81
CA LEU A 107 8.92 11.16 -8.49
C LEU A 107 8.71 11.18 -10.01
N VAL A 108 7.46 11.25 -10.46
CA VAL A 108 7.10 11.30 -11.88
C VAL A 108 7.58 12.59 -12.53
N SER A 109 7.35 13.75 -11.90
CA SER A 109 7.83 15.04 -12.39
C SER A 109 9.36 15.07 -12.51
N HIS A 110 10.08 14.43 -11.58
CA HIS A 110 11.52 14.30 -11.70
C HIS A 110 11.94 13.37 -12.86
N ALA A 111 11.17 12.31 -13.10
CA ALA A 111 11.47 11.30 -14.10
C ALA A 111 11.05 11.67 -15.54
N GLU A 112 10.48 12.85 -15.79
CA GLU A 112 9.96 13.27 -17.10
C GLU A 112 10.96 13.10 -18.25
N THR A 113 12.24 13.39 -18.01
CA THR A 113 13.30 13.29 -19.03
C THR A 113 13.86 11.87 -19.20
N SER A 114 13.51 10.94 -18.31
CA SER A 114 14.05 9.58 -18.28
C SER A 114 13.23 8.56 -19.09
N GLY A 115 12.05 8.93 -19.59
CA GLY A 115 11.12 8.02 -20.28
C GLY A 115 10.47 6.95 -19.38
N LYS A 116 10.72 6.98 -18.06
CA LYS A 116 10.20 6.01 -17.08
C LYS A 116 8.81 6.36 -16.53
N VAL A 117 8.26 7.53 -16.88
CA VAL A 117 7.00 8.08 -16.34
C VAL A 117 5.85 7.09 -16.41
N SER A 118 5.56 6.53 -17.60
CA SER A 118 4.43 5.62 -17.80
C SER A 118 4.54 4.39 -16.89
N ARG A 119 5.74 3.85 -16.74
CA ARG A 119 6.02 2.69 -15.89
C ARG A 119 5.79 3.02 -14.42
N ILE A 120 6.32 4.14 -13.94
CA ILE A 120 6.17 4.59 -12.55
C ILE A 120 4.68 4.77 -12.21
N CYS A 121 3.92 5.42 -13.08
CA CYS A 121 2.48 5.60 -12.90
C CYS A 121 1.73 4.26 -12.84
N MET A 122 2.02 3.33 -13.78
CA MET A 122 1.38 2.01 -13.78
C MET A 122 1.69 1.22 -12.50
N ASP A 123 2.94 1.25 -12.05
CA ASP A 123 3.38 0.52 -10.87
C ASP A 123 2.81 1.14 -9.58
N PHE A 124 2.65 2.48 -9.53
CA PHE A 124 1.87 3.14 -8.48
C PHE A 124 0.44 2.64 -8.41
N PHE A 125 -0.29 2.60 -9.52
CA PHE A 125 -1.69 2.13 -9.51
C PHE A 125 -1.81 0.67 -9.06
N LYS A 126 -0.89 -0.21 -9.49
CA LYS A 126 -0.84 -1.59 -9.03
C LYS A 126 -0.59 -1.68 -7.53
N TYR A 127 0.37 -0.90 -7.02
CA TYR A 127 0.67 -0.88 -5.59
C TYR A 127 -0.51 -0.35 -4.78
N ASN A 128 -1.15 0.73 -5.22
CA ASN A 128 -2.32 1.31 -4.55
C ASN A 128 -3.50 0.32 -4.53
N ALA A 129 -3.78 -0.35 -5.65
CA ALA A 129 -4.80 -1.40 -5.70
C ALA A 129 -4.47 -2.57 -4.76
N HIS A 130 -3.20 -2.94 -4.66
CA HIS A 130 -2.76 -3.96 -3.72
C HIS A 130 -2.94 -3.52 -2.26
N LEU A 131 -2.61 -2.26 -1.93
CA LEU A 131 -2.77 -1.68 -0.61
C LEU A 131 -4.25 -1.64 -0.19
N ILE A 132 -5.15 -1.22 -1.09
CA ILE A 132 -6.61 -1.28 -0.89
C ILE A 132 -7.06 -2.72 -0.57
N LYS A 133 -6.56 -3.71 -1.32
CA LYS A 133 -6.92 -5.11 -1.13
C LYS A 133 -6.46 -5.65 0.23
N ILE A 134 -5.22 -5.39 0.64
CA ILE A 134 -4.75 -5.89 1.93
C ILE A 134 -5.39 -5.13 3.10
N ALA A 135 -5.74 -3.86 2.92
CA ALA A 135 -6.47 -3.08 3.92
C ALA A 135 -7.89 -3.61 4.19
N SER A 136 -8.52 -4.29 3.23
CA SER A 136 -9.82 -4.95 3.44
C SER A 136 -9.71 -6.39 3.97
N GLU A 137 -8.54 -7.02 3.86
CA GLU A 137 -8.34 -8.42 4.22
C GLU A 137 -7.61 -8.62 5.56
N TYR A 138 -6.80 -7.68 6.03
CA TYR A 138 -5.91 -7.86 7.18
C TYR A 138 -6.03 -6.71 8.18
N GLU A 139 -5.66 -7.00 9.43
CA GLU A 139 -5.55 -5.98 10.48
C GLU A 139 -4.69 -4.79 10.05
N TRP A 140 -5.16 -3.59 10.38
CA TRP A 140 -4.56 -2.35 9.90
C TRP A 140 -3.10 -2.19 10.35
N SER A 141 -2.75 -2.64 11.55
CA SER A 141 -1.37 -2.64 12.06
C SER A 141 -0.42 -3.48 11.20
N ALA A 142 -0.88 -4.65 10.72
CA ALA A 142 -0.12 -5.52 9.83
C ALA A 142 0.05 -4.90 8.44
N VAL A 143 -0.99 -4.20 7.95
CA VAL A 143 -0.93 -3.46 6.68
C VAL A 143 0.09 -2.33 6.74
N ILE A 144 0.14 -1.58 7.86
CA ILE A 144 1.17 -0.55 8.07
C ILE A 144 2.56 -1.18 8.08
N ALA A 145 2.77 -2.25 8.85
CA ALA A 145 4.07 -2.92 8.92
C ALA A 145 4.55 -3.38 7.54
N TYR A 146 3.66 -4.01 6.77
CA TYR A 146 3.92 -4.38 5.37
C TYR A 146 4.25 -3.17 4.50
N HIS A 147 3.44 -2.10 4.56
CA HIS A 147 3.68 -0.87 3.79
C HIS A 147 5.06 -0.28 4.08
N MET A 148 5.43 -0.18 5.37
CA MET A 148 6.71 0.36 5.80
C MET A 148 7.89 -0.45 5.26
N ALA A 149 7.83 -1.77 5.40
CA ALA A 149 8.88 -2.66 4.89
C ALA A 149 8.96 -2.62 3.36
N PHE A 150 7.81 -2.67 2.69
CA PHE A 150 7.71 -2.63 1.23
C PHE A 150 8.30 -1.33 0.68
N PHE A 151 7.81 -0.18 1.17
CA PHE A 151 8.27 1.13 0.72
C PHE A 151 9.79 1.28 0.90
N ASN A 152 10.32 0.94 2.07
CA ASN A 152 11.75 1.06 2.33
C ASN A 152 12.61 0.13 1.47
N LYS A 153 12.09 -1.06 1.09
CA LYS A 153 12.73 -1.97 0.13
C LYS A 153 12.75 -1.37 -1.27
N ARG A 154 11.60 -0.91 -1.78
CA ARG A 154 11.49 -0.28 -3.11
C ARG A 154 12.32 0.99 -3.23
N ARG A 155 12.41 1.78 -2.16
CA ARG A 155 13.28 2.96 -2.07
C ARG A 155 14.75 2.60 -2.32
N ARG A 156 15.25 1.50 -1.73
CA ARG A 156 16.62 1.03 -1.96
C ARG A 156 16.83 0.57 -3.42
N GLU A 157 15.87 -0.16 -3.99
CA GLU A 157 15.92 -0.57 -5.40
C GLU A 157 15.99 0.65 -6.35
N MET A 158 15.26 1.73 -6.03
CA MET A 158 15.31 2.97 -6.82
C MET A 158 16.67 3.68 -6.74
N GLN A 159 17.45 3.52 -5.66
CA GLN A 159 18.83 4.04 -5.58
C GLN A 159 19.73 3.38 -6.63
N GLU A 160 19.43 2.15 -7.03
CA GLU A 160 20.10 1.41 -8.10
C GLU A 160 19.46 1.66 -9.48
N GLY A 161 18.42 2.50 -9.53
CA GLY A 161 17.70 2.85 -10.75
C GLY A 161 16.62 1.86 -11.18
N ASP A 162 16.29 0.85 -10.35
CA ASP A 162 15.19 -0.08 -10.57
C ASP A 162 13.89 0.42 -9.93
N TYR A 163 12.90 0.70 -10.79
CA TYR A 163 11.57 1.15 -10.39
C TYR A 163 10.52 0.04 -10.49
N SER A 164 10.88 -1.12 -11.05
CA SER A 164 9.95 -2.19 -11.42
C SER A 164 9.33 -2.92 -10.22
N GLY A 165 9.92 -2.76 -9.04
CA GLY A 165 9.48 -3.41 -7.81
C GLY A 165 8.12 -2.93 -7.31
N TRP A 166 7.76 -1.66 -7.54
CA TRP A 166 6.52 -1.07 -7.03
C TRP A 166 5.26 -1.81 -7.52
N GLY A 167 5.27 -2.28 -8.77
CA GLY A 167 4.13 -2.98 -9.35
C GLY A 167 4.04 -4.46 -9.00
N LYS A 168 4.96 -5.00 -8.18
CA LYS A 168 5.04 -6.43 -7.83
C LYS A 168 4.57 -6.64 -6.39
N VAL A 169 3.83 -7.73 -6.15
CA VAL A 169 3.54 -8.18 -4.78
C VAL A 169 4.78 -8.88 -4.23
N ASP A 170 5.27 -8.40 -3.10
CA ASP A 170 6.43 -8.98 -2.43
C ASP A 170 5.96 -10.14 -1.54
N MET A 171 6.12 -11.38 -2.04
CA MET A 171 5.56 -12.56 -1.37
C MET A 171 6.26 -12.86 -0.03
N GLU A 172 7.52 -12.47 0.12
CA GLU A 172 8.29 -12.61 1.36
C GLU A 172 7.79 -11.62 2.41
N LEU A 173 7.71 -10.33 2.07
CA LEU A 173 7.16 -9.33 3.00
C LEU A 173 5.69 -9.60 3.33
N ARG A 174 4.94 -10.14 2.35
CA ARG A 174 3.55 -10.55 2.56
C ARG A 174 3.47 -11.72 3.54
N SER A 175 4.34 -12.72 3.43
CA SER A 175 4.32 -13.84 4.36
C SER A 175 4.75 -13.41 5.76
N GLU A 176 5.78 -12.57 5.85
CA GLU A 176 6.32 -12.05 7.11
C GLU A 176 5.29 -11.21 7.89
N HIS A 177 4.65 -10.24 7.22
CA HIS A 177 3.80 -9.27 7.90
C HIS A 177 2.31 -9.63 7.89
N LEU A 178 1.81 -10.33 6.87
CA LEU A 178 0.37 -10.55 6.69
C LEU A 178 -0.08 -11.98 6.99
N TYR A 179 0.79 -13.00 6.91
CA TYR A 179 0.39 -14.40 7.10
C TYR A 179 0.07 -14.76 8.56
N SER A 180 0.77 -14.12 9.50
CA SER A 180 0.56 -14.30 10.95
C SER A 180 -0.50 -13.36 11.53
N ALA A 181 -0.87 -12.31 10.79
CA ALA A 181 -1.90 -11.36 11.18
C ALA A 181 -3.29 -11.93 10.88
N ASN A 182 -4.20 -11.90 11.85
CA ASN A 182 -5.56 -12.38 11.68
C ASN A 182 -6.20 -11.73 10.45
N ARG A 183 -6.52 -12.55 9.45
CA ARG A 183 -7.28 -12.09 8.28
C ARG A 183 -8.66 -11.67 8.77
N LEU A 184 -9.06 -10.43 8.54
CA LEU A 184 -10.35 -9.83 8.96
C LEU A 184 -11.57 -10.65 8.51
N THR A 185 -11.38 -11.53 7.53
CA THR A 185 -12.42 -12.38 6.93
C THR A 185 -12.17 -13.88 7.08
N SER A 186 -11.27 -14.33 7.97
CA SER A 186 -11.27 -15.75 8.33
C SER A 186 -12.37 -16.02 9.36
N PRO A 187 -13.41 -16.82 9.06
CA PRO A 187 -14.15 -17.45 10.15
C PRO A 187 -13.14 -18.21 11.00
N PRO A 188 -13.28 -18.20 12.33
CA PRO A 188 -12.30 -18.86 13.18
C PRO A 188 -12.17 -20.31 12.72
N LYS A 189 -10.94 -20.74 12.40
CA LYS A 189 -10.56 -22.14 12.63
C LYS A 189 -10.57 -22.33 14.14
N ALA A 190 -11.77 -22.39 14.70
CA ALA A 190 -11.98 -22.84 16.05
C ALA A 190 -11.34 -24.23 16.11
N ALA A 191 -10.33 -24.34 16.97
CA ALA A 191 -9.94 -25.62 17.52
C ALA A 191 -11.23 -26.40 17.82
N ARG A 192 -11.30 -27.62 17.29
CA ARG A 192 -12.42 -28.55 17.47
C ARG A 192 -12.75 -28.66 18.96
N ARG A 193 -13.73 -27.89 19.40
CA ARG A 193 -14.61 -28.25 20.52
C ARG A 193 -16.01 -28.17 19.98
N SER A 194 -16.53 -29.36 19.72
CA SER A 194 -17.90 -29.64 19.34
C SER A 194 -18.85 -28.94 20.32
N SER A 195 -19.59 -27.97 19.82
CA SER A 195 -20.87 -27.54 20.39
C SER A 195 -21.80 -27.19 19.22
N PRO A 196 -23.08 -27.60 19.26
CA PRO A 196 -23.92 -27.62 18.07
C PRO A 196 -24.50 -26.22 17.81
N LEU A 197 -24.24 -25.63 16.63
CA LEU A 197 -24.98 -24.46 16.15
C LEU A 197 -26.12 -24.88 15.19
N PRO A 198 -27.22 -24.10 15.13
CA PRO A 198 -28.49 -24.53 14.56
C PRO A 198 -28.55 -24.57 13.03
N SER A 199 -29.37 -25.52 12.58
CA SER A 199 -30.02 -25.72 11.28
C SER A 199 -30.00 -24.53 10.30
N THR A 200 -29.04 -24.55 9.38
CA THR A 200 -29.34 -24.26 7.97
C THR A 200 -29.62 -25.58 7.28
N LYS A 201 -30.70 -25.63 6.49
CA LYS A 201 -31.29 -26.84 5.90
C LYS A 201 -30.34 -27.51 4.89
N LEU A 202 -29.34 -28.24 5.38
CA LEU A 202 -28.53 -29.16 4.58
C LEU A 202 -29.37 -30.39 4.26
N ASP A 203 -29.50 -30.72 2.97
CA ASP A 203 -30.20 -31.93 2.54
C ASP A 203 -29.61 -33.19 3.22
N PRO A 204 -30.46 -34.10 3.72
CA PRO A 204 -30.02 -35.37 4.31
C PRO A 204 -29.08 -36.17 3.41
N CYS A 205 -28.16 -36.89 4.02
CA CYS A 205 -27.24 -37.80 3.34
C CYS A 205 -28.01 -38.94 2.64
N ARG A 206 -28.13 -38.88 1.30
CA ARG A 206 -28.80 -39.91 0.49
C ARG A 206 -28.17 -41.31 0.66
N LYS A 207 -26.85 -41.39 0.84
CA LYS A 207 -26.16 -42.68 1.06
C LYS A 207 -26.52 -43.29 2.41
N PHE A 208 -26.74 -42.49 3.44
CA PHE A 208 -27.22 -42.97 4.73
C PHE A 208 -28.65 -43.49 4.63
N ASP A 209 -29.51 -42.77 3.90
CA ASP A 209 -30.87 -43.21 3.60
C ASP A 209 -30.92 -44.57 2.90
N GLN A 210 -29.95 -44.85 2.04
CA GLN A 210 -29.79 -46.11 1.31
C GLN A 210 -28.99 -47.19 2.07
N GLY A 211 -28.44 -46.89 3.26
CA GLY A 211 -27.64 -47.83 4.04
C GLY A 211 -26.21 -48.05 3.50
N THR A 212 -25.73 -47.19 2.60
CA THR A 212 -24.44 -47.30 1.91
C THR A 212 -23.42 -46.24 2.32
N CYS A 213 -23.71 -45.46 3.39
CA CYS A 213 -22.76 -44.46 3.88
C CYS A 213 -21.62 -45.12 4.66
N PRO A 214 -20.35 -44.89 4.30
CA PRO A 214 -19.21 -45.63 4.86
C PRO A 214 -18.78 -45.18 6.26
N SER A 215 -19.25 -44.02 6.74
CA SER A 215 -18.84 -43.50 8.05
C SER A 215 -19.90 -42.62 8.71
N ASN A 216 -19.92 -42.63 10.05
CA ASN A 216 -20.70 -41.73 10.89
C ASN A 216 -19.72 -40.94 11.80
N PRO A 217 -19.56 -39.61 11.65
CA PRO A 217 -20.35 -38.71 10.79
C PRO A 217 -20.02 -38.83 9.28
N CYS A 218 -20.96 -38.37 8.44
CA CYS A 218 -20.84 -38.38 6.98
C CYS A 218 -19.55 -37.69 6.51
N PRO A 219 -18.78 -38.27 5.57
CA PRO A 219 -17.53 -37.65 5.08
C PRO A 219 -17.80 -36.34 4.30
N PHE A 220 -19.02 -36.16 3.80
CA PHE A 220 -19.46 -34.95 3.09
C PHE A 220 -20.17 -33.94 4.01
N GLY A 221 -20.12 -34.13 5.34
CA GLY A 221 -20.73 -33.22 6.32
C GLY A 221 -22.26 -33.14 6.25
N ARG A 222 -22.92 -34.07 5.55
CA ARG A 222 -24.38 -34.11 5.42
C ARG A 222 -25.02 -34.79 6.64
N PRO A 223 -26.17 -34.32 7.13
CA PRO A 223 -26.82 -34.92 8.28
C PRO A 223 -27.37 -36.31 7.91
N HIS A 224 -27.11 -37.29 8.77
CA HIS A 224 -27.70 -38.62 8.69
C HIS A 224 -29.12 -38.58 9.26
N LEU A 225 -30.10 -38.27 8.41
CA LEU A 225 -31.51 -38.20 8.77
C LEU A 225 -32.31 -39.05 7.79
N CYS A 226 -33.25 -39.83 8.31
CA CYS A 226 -34.23 -40.56 7.52
C CYS A 226 -35.06 -39.58 6.68
N SER A 227 -35.11 -39.72 5.36
CA SER A 227 -35.99 -38.88 4.54
C SER A 227 -37.47 -39.02 4.87
N LYS A 228 -37.91 -40.20 5.34
CA LYS A 228 -39.31 -40.52 5.70
C LYS A 228 -39.74 -39.90 7.03
N CYS A 229 -39.04 -40.17 8.13
CA CYS A 229 -39.45 -39.75 9.49
C CYS A 229 -38.57 -38.67 10.12
N LYS A 230 -37.52 -38.21 9.42
CA LYS A 230 -36.54 -37.20 9.87
C LYS A 230 -35.73 -37.57 11.13
N LYS A 231 -35.76 -38.83 11.59
CA LYS A 231 -34.93 -39.34 12.71
C LYS A 231 -33.52 -39.70 12.24
N SER A 232 -32.53 -39.63 13.14
CA SER A 232 -31.12 -39.96 12.85
C SER A 232 -30.73 -41.41 13.12
N ASP A 233 -31.64 -42.20 13.71
CA ASP A 233 -31.32 -43.57 14.18
C ASP A 233 -31.25 -44.60 13.05
N HIS A 234 -31.92 -44.31 11.93
CA HIS A 234 -32.01 -45.20 10.77
C HIS A 234 -32.12 -44.39 9.47
N GLY A 235 -31.68 -44.98 8.36
CA GLY A 235 -31.97 -44.46 7.02
C GLY A 235 -33.35 -44.90 6.53
N ALA A 236 -33.88 -44.24 5.49
CA ALA A 236 -35.18 -44.57 4.90
C ALA A 236 -35.37 -46.07 4.55
N HIS A 237 -34.30 -46.79 4.20
CA HIS A 237 -34.30 -48.23 3.93
C HIS A 237 -34.73 -49.11 5.13
N LYS A 238 -34.63 -48.60 6.37
CA LYS A 238 -35.02 -49.29 7.62
C LYS A 238 -36.11 -48.54 8.38
N CYS A 239 -36.78 -47.59 7.74
CA CYS A 239 -37.88 -46.86 8.38
C CYS A 239 -39.11 -47.77 8.45
N PRO A 240 -39.67 -48.04 9.63
CA PRO A 240 -40.98 -48.67 9.73
C PRO A 240 -42.00 -47.77 9.03
N ASN A 241 -42.94 -48.38 8.28
CA ASN A 241 -44.01 -47.65 7.61
C ASN A 241 -44.97 -47.01 8.63
#